data_AF-A0A3D5U989-F1
#
_entry.id   AF-A0A3D5U989-F1
#
_cell.length_a   1.000
_cell.length_b   1.000
_cell.length_c   1.000
_cell.angle_alpha   90.00
_cell.angle_beta   90.00
_cell.angle_gamma   90.00
#
_symmetry.space_group_name_H-M   'P 1'
#
loop_
_entity.id
_entity.type
_entity.pdbx_description
1 polymer ?
#
loop_
_entity_poly.entity_id
_entity_poly.type
_entity_poly.pdbx_seq_one_letter_code
_entity_poly.pdbx_strand_id
1 'polypeptide(L)' 'GSYVPANAMQMPIFDRVFTRVGASDNLAQGQSTFLVEMIETANILNSATPQSLILLDEIGR' A
#
# COMPACT_ATOMS: atom_id res chain seq x y z
N GLY A 1 17.26 10.47 8.33
CA GLY A 1 17.89 9.60 7.32
C GLY A 1 18.75 8.59 8.04
N SER A 2 18.70 7.32 7.64
CA SER A 2 19.49 6.22 8.18
C SER A 2 20.19 5.50 7.03
N TYR A 3 21.24 4.75 7.33
CA TYR A 3 21.77 3.76 6.38
C TYR A 3 20.70 2.70 6.08
N VAL A 4 20.76 2.19 4.86
CA VAL A 4 19.93 1.09 4.38
C VAL A 4 20.78 -0.17 4.23
N PRO A 5 20.18 -1.37 4.32
CA PRO A 5 20.89 -2.63 4.13
C PRO A 5 21.19 -2.88 2.64
N ALA A 6 22.04 -2.05 2.04
CA ALA A 6 22.48 -2.18 0.64
C ALA A 6 23.90 -1.61 0.47
N ASN A 7 24.67 -2.14 -0.49
CA ASN A 7 26.00 -1.60 -0.82
C ASN A 7 25.94 -0.20 -1.44
N ALA A 8 24.87 0.09 -2.18
CA ALA A 8 24.56 1.40 -2.75
C ALA A 8 23.04 1.52 -2.93
N MET A 9 22.50 2.74 -2.89
CA MET A 9 21.08 3.00 -3.11
C MET A 9 20.89 4.34 -3.83
N GLN A 10 20.08 4.31 -4.90
CA GLN A 10 19.55 5.49 -5.55
C GLN A 10 18.03 5.38 -5.51
N MET A 11 17.37 6.37 -4.89
CA MET A 11 15.92 6.39 -4.75
C MET A 11 15.43 7.84 -4.88
N PRO A 12 14.27 8.08 -5.52
CA PRO A 12 13.64 9.40 -5.49
C PRO A 12 13.19 9.75 -4.07
N ILE A 13 12.90 11.04 -3.85
CA ILE A 13 12.17 11.46 -2.65
C ILE A 13 10.70 11.19 -2.90
N PHE A 14 10.16 10.19 -2.21
CA PHE A 14 8.72 9.91 -2.25
C PHE A 14 7.97 10.90 -1.38
N ASP A 15 6.79 11.33 -1.83
CA ASP A 15 5.91 12.19 -1.03
C ASP A 15 5.09 11.37 -0.01
N ARG A 16 4.72 10.14 -0.38
CA ARG A 16 3.97 9.18 0.45
C ARG A 16 4.32 7.74 0.09
N VAL A 17 4.14 6.85 1.06
CA VAL A 17 4.23 5.40 0.88
C VAL A 17 2.88 4.79 1.23
N PHE A 18 2.26 4.11 0.27
CA PHE A 18 1.02 3.37 0.44
C PHE A 18 1.31 1.88 0.45
N THR A 19 0.68 1.16 1.36
CA THR A 19 0.82 -0.30 1.46
C THR A 19 -0.55 -0.93 1.61
N ARG A 20 -0.85 -1.91 0.77
CA ARG A 20 -1.87 -2.91 1.05
C ARG A 20 -1.22 -4.27 0.94
N VAL A 21 -0.77 -4.78 2.07
CA VAL A 21 -0.22 -6.13 2.18
C VAL A 21 -1.20 -6.96 3.00
N GLY A 22 -1.36 -8.24 2.67
CA GLY A 22 -2.26 -9.14 3.37
C GLY A 22 -1.89 -9.27 4.85
N ALA A 23 -2.54 -8.49 5.71
CA ALA A 23 -2.62 -8.79 7.13
C ALA A 23 -3.80 -9.73 7.31
N SER A 24 -3.60 -10.86 7.99
CA SER A 24 -4.66 -11.86 8.28
C SER A 24 -5.82 -11.33 9.13
N ASP A 25 -5.82 -10.05 9.47
CA ASP A 25 -6.71 -9.42 10.42
C ASP A 25 -7.44 -8.24 9.78
N ASN A 26 -8.64 -8.53 9.26
CA ASN A 26 -9.81 -7.70 9.52
C ASN A 26 -11.07 -8.43 9.07
N LEU A 27 -11.64 -9.20 10.01
CA LEU A 27 -13.03 -9.59 9.96
C LEU A 27 -13.89 -8.32 10.01
N ALA A 28 -14.26 -7.81 8.84
CA ALA A 28 -15.23 -6.74 8.75
C ALA A 28 -16.57 -7.23 9.31
N GLN A 29 -17.16 -6.47 10.23
CA GLN A 29 -18.45 -6.76 10.87
C GLN A 29 -19.60 -6.59 9.86
N GLY A 30 -19.72 -7.51 8.90
CA GLY A 30 -20.81 -7.59 7.93
C GLY A 30 -20.53 -7.02 6.53
N GLN A 31 -19.27 -6.75 6.18
CA GLN A 31 -18.89 -6.35 4.80
C GLN A 31 -18.03 -7.44 4.15
N SER A 32 -18.16 -7.61 2.83
CA SER A 32 -17.33 -8.54 2.06
C SER A 32 -15.86 -8.11 2.12
N THR A 33 -14.95 -9.05 2.38
CA THR A 33 -13.50 -8.82 2.36
C THR A 33 -13.08 -8.16 1.04
N PHE A 34 -13.63 -8.63 -0.09
CA PHE A 34 -13.39 -8.04 -1.40
C PHE A 34 -13.83 -6.58 -1.49
N LEU A 35 -14.99 -6.23 -0.92
CA LEU A 35 -15.47 -4.84 -0.92
C LEU A 35 -14.51 -3.94 -0.13
N VAL A 36 -14.05 -4.39 1.04
CA VAL A 36 -13.11 -3.63 1.87
C VAL A 36 -11.78 -3.44 1.14
N GLU A 37 -11.26 -4.49 0.51
CA GLU A 37 -10.04 -4.43 -0.30
C GLU A 37 -10.15 -3.43 -1.46
N MET A 38 -11.29 -3.41 -2.15
CA MET A 38 -11.52 -2.46 -3.24
C MET A 38 -11.63 -1.01 -2.75
N ILE A 39 -12.27 -0.78 -1.59
CA ILE A 39 -12.37 0.56 -1.00
C ILE A 39 -10.98 1.07 -0.58
N GLU A 40 -10.17 0.23 0.06
CA GLU A 40 -8.80 0.59 0.43
C GLU A 40 -7.95 0.89 -0.81
N THR A 41 -8.07 0.07 -1.84
CA THR A 41 -7.37 0.29 -3.12
C THR A 41 -7.80 1.60 -3.77
N ALA A 42 -9.11 1.89 -3.79
CA ALA A 42 -9.63 3.15 -4.32
C ALA A 42 -9.09 4.37 -3.54
N ASN A 43 -9.01 4.27 -2.21
CA ASN A 43 -8.45 5.33 -1.38
C ASN A 43 -6.97 5.59 -1.67
N ILE A 44 -6.18 4.52 -1.88
CA ILE A 44 -4.78 4.62 -2.29
C ILE A 44 -4.68 5.35 -3.64
N LEU A 45 -5.43 4.91 -4.65
CA LEU A 45 -5.38 5.49 -6.00
C LEU A 45 -5.82 6.96 -6.03
N ASN A 46 -6.87 7.32 -5.28
CA ASN A 46 -7.34 8.70 -5.20
C ASN A 46 -6.37 9.64 -4.46
N SER A 47 -5.53 9.08 -3.59
CA SER A 47 -4.57 9.85 -2.80
C SER A 47 -3.16 9.85 -3.41
N ALA A 48 -2.84 8.91 -4.29
CA ALA A 48 -1.50 8.77 -4.86
C ALA A 48 -1.16 9.93 -5.81
N THR A 49 0.12 10.32 -5.81
CA THR A 49 0.69 11.24 -6.79
C THR A 49 1.73 10.49 -7.64
N PRO A 50 2.24 11.10 -8.72
CA PRO A 50 3.35 10.54 -9.48
C PRO A 50 4.64 10.34 -8.67
N GLN A 51 4.75 10.94 -7.48
CA GLN A 51 5.90 10.81 -6.57
C GLN A 51 5.62 9.86 -5.40
N SER A 52 4.48 9.16 -5.39
CA SER A 52 4.15 8.21 -4.34
C SER A 52 4.72 6.82 -4.63
N LEU A 53 5.13 6.10 -3.59
CA LEU A 53 5.45 4.68 -3.66
C LEU A 53 4.21 3.88 -3.24
N ILE A 54 3.79 2.90 -4.06
CA ILE A 54 2.65 2.03 -3.76
C ILE A 54 3.12 0.58 -3.75
N LEU A 55 2.85 -0.16 -2.67
CA LEU A 55 3.07 -1.60 -2.53
C LEU A 55 1.70 -2.28 -2.36
N LEU A 56 1.30 -3.09 -3.34
CA LEU A 56 0.05 -3.87 -3.30
C LEU A 56 0.39 -5.36 -3.34
N ASP A 57 -0.26 -6.13 -2.48
CA ASP A 57 -0.18 -7.57 -2.42
C ASP A 57 -1.59 -8.17 -2.36
N GLU A 58 -1.79 -9.29 -3.07
CA GLU A 58 -3.05 -10.06 -3.11
C GLU A 58 -4.36 -9.25 -3.35
N ILE A 59 -4.34 -8.20 -4.17
CA ILE A 59 -5.59 -7.46 -4.48
C ILE A 59 -6.56 -8.31 -5.31
N GLY A 60 -7.78 -8.46 -4.80
CA GLY A 60 -8.89 -9.09 -5.53
C GLY A 60 -8.91 -10.61 -5.45
N ARG A 61 -8.43 -11.17 -4.33
CA ARG A 61 -8.51 -12.61 -4.03
C ARG A 61 -9.86 -13.00 -3.39
#